data_AF-A0A432G2C1-F1
#
_entry.id   AF-A0A432G2C1-F1
#
_cell.length_a   1.000
_cell.length_b   1.000
_cell.length_c   1.000
_cell.angle_alpha   90.00
_cell.angle_beta   90.00
_cell.angle_gamma   90.00
#
_symmetry.space_group_name_H-M   'P 1'
#
loop_
_entity.id
_entity.type
_entity.pdbx_description
1 polymer ?
#
loop_
_entity_poly.entity_id
_entity_poly.type
_entity_poly.pdbx_seq_one_letter_code
_entity_poly.pdbx_strand_id
1 'polypeptide(L)' 'IWLNPLKGSPGYQPATRGMQAALPHIDIFASAHNLNSLRNLVRQLARIQGGQSSRLAIGV' A
#
# COMPACT_ATOMS: atom_id res chain seq x y z
N ILE A 1 -4.01 4.20 -3.15
CA ILE A 1 -3.63 2.81 -2.78
C ILE A 1 -3.97 1.87 -3.94
N TRP A 2 -3.07 0.93 -4.30
CA TRP A 2 -3.32 -0.17 -5.22
C TRP A 2 -2.92 -1.51 -4.59
N LEU A 3 -3.89 -2.41 -4.47
CA LEU A 3 -3.71 -3.81 -4.10
C LEU A 3 -3.64 -4.71 -5.34
N ASN A 4 -2.55 -5.45 -5.48
CA ASN A 4 -2.31 -6.29 -6.64
C ASN A 4 -1.94 -7.74 -6.21
N PRO A 5 -2.78 -8.75 -6.49
CA PRO A 5 -2.48 -10.14 -6.18
C PRO A 5 -1.24 -10.69 -6.89
N LEU A 6 -0.91 -10.19 -8.09
CA LEU A 6 0.28 -10.64 -8.84
C LEU A 6 1.59 -10.14 -8.22
N LYS A 7 1.54 -9.08 -7.40
CA LYS A 7 2.73 -8.55 -6.71
C LYS A 7 3.37 -9.54 -5.74
N GLY A 8 2.64 -10.56 -5.30
CA GLY A 8 3.18 -11.64 -4.48
C GLY A 8 3.93 -12.73 -5.27
N SER A 9 3.82 -12.73 -6.60
CA SER A 9 4.44 -13.75 -7.43
C SER A 9 5.94 -13.49 -7.61
N PRO A 10 6.80 -14.53 -7.56
CA PRO A 10 8.21 -14.40 -7.89
C PRO A 10 8.42 -13.77 -9.27
N GLY A 11 9.32 -12.80 -9.36
CA GLY A 11 9.66 -12.14 -10.64
C GLY A 11 8.62 -11.16 -11.17
N TYR A 12 7.53 -10.89 -10.44
CA TYR A 12 6.52 -9.92 -10.87
C TYR A 12 7.11 -8.52 -11.09
N GLN A 13 6.77 -7.91 -12.22
CA GLN A 13 7.10 -6.53 -12.55
C GLN A 13 5.85 -5.80 -13.07
N PRO A 14 5.58 -4.56 -12.63
CA PRO A 14 4.48 -3.75 -13.16
C PRO A 14 4.84 -3.13 -14.52
N ALA A 15 5.21 -3.96 -15.49
CA ALA A 15 5.83 -3.54 -16.76
C ALA A 15 4.84 -2.99 -17.79
N THR A 16 3.54 -3.19 -17.61
CA THR A 16 2.55 -2.68 -18.57
C THR A 16 2.50 -1.16 -18.51
N ARG A 17 2.36 -0.51 -19.66
CA ARG A 17 2.37 0.96 -19.78
C ARG A 17 1.34 1.63 -18.87
N GLY A 18 0.14 1.05 -18.75
CA GLY A 18 -0.91 1.56 -17.87
C GLY A 18 -0.53 1.50 -16.39
N MET A 19 0.16 0.42 -15.95
CA MET A 19 0.68 0.33 -14.59
C MET A 19 1.76 1.38 -14.35
N GLN A 20 2.75 1.48 -15.24
CA GLN A 20 3.83 2.45 -15.12
C GLN A 20 3.32 3.89 -15.06
N ALA A 21 2.31 4.23 -15.86
CA ALA A 21 1.68 5.55 -15.84
C ALA A 21 0.96 5.85 -14.51
N ALA A 22 0.35 4.83 -13.89
CA ALA A 22 -0.36 5.01 -12.63
C ALA A 22 0.56 5.05 -11.40
N LEU A 23 1.71 4.35 -11.42
CA LEU A 23 2.59 4.19 -10.26
C LEU A 23 3.00 5.50 -9.55
N PRO A 24 3.36 6.61 -10.25
CA PRO A 24 3.71 7.87 -9.61
C PRO A 24 2.59 8.49 -8.77
N HIS A 25 1.34 8.10 -9.02
CA HIS A 25 0.15 8.63 -8.35
C HIS A 25 -0.39 7.70 -7.26
N ILE A 26 0.34 6.63 -6.92
CA ILE A 26 -0.11 5.62 -5.96
C ILE A 26 0.73 5.69 -4.70
N ASP A 27 0.10 6.12 -3.61
CA ASP A 27 0.78 6.25 -2.31
C ASP A 27 1.20 4.91 -1.71
N ILE A 28 0.41 3.86 -1.95
CA ILE A 28 0.65 2.52 -1.41
C ILE A 28 0.41 1.51 -2.51
N PHE A 29 1.50 0.87 -2.97
CA PHE A 29 1.45 -0.26 -3.89
C PHE A 29 1.79 -1.55 -3.15
N ALA A 30 0.77 -2.36 -2.83
CA ALA A 30 0.90 -3.51 -1.93
C ALA A 30 0.35 -4.82 -2.53
N SER A 31 0.86 -5.94 -2.04
CA SER A 31 0.40 -7.28 -2.45
C SER A 31 -0.89 -7.66 -1.74
N ALA A 32 -1.80 -8.31 -2.47
CA ALA A 32 -2.99 -8.97 -1.93
C ALA A 32 -3.00 -10.49 -2.22
N HIS A 33 -1.82 -11.07 -2.47
CA HIS A 33 -1.68 -12.46 -2.91
C HIS A 33 -2.07 -13.50 -1.83
N ASN A 34 -1.98 -13.13 -0.56
CA ASN A 34 -2.31 -14.02 0.56
C ASN A 34 -2.65 -13.23 1.83
N LEU A 35 -3.15 -13.94 2.84
CA LEU A 35 -3.60 -13.33 4.09
C LEU A 35 -2.46 -12.66 4.87
N ASN A 36 -1.22 -13.16 4.76
CA ASN A 36 -0.07 -12.50 5.39
C ASN A 36 0.20 -11.11 4.78
N SER A 37 0.06 -10.99 3.46
CA SER A 37 0.21 -9.71 2.74
C SER A 37 -0.87 -8.71 3.17
N LEU A 38 -2.12 -9.17 3.34
CA LEU A 38 -3.21 -8.33 3.85
C LEU A 38 -2.98 -7.90 5.30
N ARG A 39 -2.49 -8.79 6.17
CA ARG A 39 -2.12 -8.44 7.55
C ARG A 39 -1.01 -7.38 7.60
N ASN A 40 -0.02 -7.46 6.72
CA ASN A 40 1.03 -6.45 6.60
C ASN A 40 0.45 -5.08 6.21
N LEU A 41 -0.47 -5.04 5.24
CA LEU A 41 -1.15 -3.82 4.83
C LEU A 41 -1.93 -3.19 5.99
N VAL A 42 -2.73 -3.99 6.72
CA VAL A 42 -3.51 -3.49 7.87
C VAL A 42 -2.59 -2.83 8.91
N ARG A 43 -1.44 -3.43 9.23
CA ARG A 43 -0.45 -2.82 10.12
C ARG A 43 0.10 -1.51 9.58
N GLN A 44 0.39 -1.42 8.29
CA GLN A 44 0.86 -0.18 7.66
C GLN A 44 -0.20 0.93 7.74
N LEU A 45 -1.45 0.61 7.44
CA LEU A 45 -2.56 1.56 7.51
C LEU A 45 -2.83 2.03 8.94
N ALA A 46 -2.79 1.13 9.92
CA ALA A 46 -2.95 1.48 11.34
C ALA A 46 -1.89 2.47 11.82
N ARG A 47 -0.62 2.31 11.38
CA ARG A 47 0.45 3.26 11.70
C ARG A 47 0.19 4.64 11.10
N ILE A 48 -0.27 4.69 9.85
CA ILE A 48 -0.62 5.96 9.19
C ILE A 48 -1.74 6.65 9.95
N GLN A 49 -2.82 5.93 10.29
CA GLN A 49 -3.93 6.51 11.06
C GLN A 49 -3.48 7.02 12.44
N GLY A 50 -2.68 6.25 13.18
CA GLY A 50 -2.16 6.67 14.47
C GLY A 50 -1.34 7.97 14.42
N GLY A 51 -0.48 8.12 13.41
CA GLY A 51 0.29 9.35 13.21
C GLY A 51 -0.57 10.58 12.88
N GLN A 52 -1.67 10.39 12.13
CA GLN A 52 -2.61 11.48 11.85
C GLN A 52 -3.41 11.90 13.11
N SER A 53 -3.83 10.92 13.91
CA SER A 53 -4.53 11.19 15.17
C SER A 53 -3.65 11.96 16.16
N SER A 54 -2.36 11.64 16.25
CA SER A 54 -1.42 12.37 17.11
C SER A 54 -1.16 13.80 16.62
N ARG A 55 -1.12 14.03 15.31
CA ARG A 55 -0.89 15.37 14.73
C ARG A 55 -2.08 16.31 14.97
N LEU A 56 -3.30 15.77 14.96
CA LEU A 56 -4.50 16.52 15.29
C LEU A 56 -4.60 16.83 16.80
N ALA A 57 -4.10 15.93 17.66
CA ALA A 57 -4.16 16.09 19.11
C ALA A 57 -3.15 17.11 19.68
N ILE A 58 -2.06 17.41 18.98
CA ILE A 58 -1.01 18.36 19.42
C ILE A 58 -1.26 19.79 18.89
N GLY A 59 -2.23 19.95 17.97
CA GLY A 59 -2.55 21.22 17.31
C GLY A 59 -3.70 22.02 17.95
N VAL A 60 -4.14 21.68 19.17
CA VAL A 60 -5.20 22.40 19.92
C VAL A 60 -4.60 23.02 21.18
#